data_AF-A0AAP6RJI9-F1
#
_entry.id   AF-A0AAP6RJI9-F1
#
_cell.length_a   1.000
_cell.length_b   1.000
_cell.length_c   1.000
_cell.angle_alpha   90.00
_cell.angle_beta   90.00
_cell.angle_gamma   90.00
#
_symmetry.space_group_name_H-M   'P 1'
#
loop_
_entity.id
_entity.type
_entity.pdbx_description
1 polymer ?
#
loop_
_entity_poly.entity_id
_entity_poly.type
_entity_poly.pdbx_seq_one_letter_code
_entity_poly.pdbx_strand_id
1 'polypeptide(L)'
;MHEISKRQHKLLRLLLEQKDFLPVNHFSKILSISDRTLYKDIDELNKALKKRKIEILKRQGKGIFLSKSDLSNDEILKIFGEASTQIDFNQLPLERQIKMAEYLLLRNKKVSYQLLSDEFLVSRTSISNDLDQIQTVIEGSSVTIRSDNNGTKVNGNESEIQKAIKQYAYFIIDKSDLTNSYRVQFPSLLFSFLPKDIIKKVSGLLQTNDHFNIDKLSDDHFQSLVLSISIFVLRLQEGFHIEYQDNFLFENVESLKTFFLANELVENLELDNSIKLDSNDFEYFNRQLV
;
A
#
# COMPACT_ATOMS: atom_id res chain seq x y z
N MET A 1 7.04 33.94 -12.51
CA MET A 1 7.02 33.16 -11.25
C MET A 1 8.28 32.31 -11.24
N HIS A 2 9.02 32.19 -10.13
CA HIS A 2 10.12 31.20 -10.11
C HIS A 2 9.44 29.85 -9.83
N GLU A 3 9.33 29.04 -10.86
CA GLU A 3 8.72 27.71 -10.76
C GLU A 3 9.72 26.80 -10.04
N ILE A 4 9.37 26.39 -8.83
CA ILE A 4 10.18 25.43 -8.07
C ILE A 4 9.78 24.01 -8.46
N SER A 5 10.75 23.09 -8.52
CA SER A 5 10.48 21.70 -8.92
C SER A 5 9.61 20.96 -7.90
N LYS A 6 8.99 19.85 -8.30
CA LYS A 6 8.23 18.98 -7.36
C LYS A 6 9.07 18.50 -6.16
N ARG A 7 10.37 18.27 -6.35
CA ARG A 7 11.28 17.88 -5.27
C ARG A 7 11.53 19.05 -4.30
N GLN A 8 11.69 20.25 -4.84
CA GLN A 8 11.81 21.47 -4.05
C GLN A 8 10.55 21.77 -3.25
N HIS A 9 9.37 21.47 -3.79
CA HIS A 9 8.12 21.50 -3.03
C HIS A 9 8.12 20.51 -1.86
N LYS A 10 8.52 19.25 -2.08
CA LYS A 10 8.67 18.27 -0.98
C LYS A 10 9.64 18.75 0.10
N LEU A 11 10.78 19.30 -0.30
CA LEU A 11 11.75 19.89 0.63
C LEU A 11 11.12 21.05 1.43
N LEU A 12 10.37 21.94 0.77
CA LEU A 12 9.68 23.04 1.43
C LEU A 12 8.68 22.53 2.48
N ARG A 13 7.89 21.48 2.16
CA ARG A 13 6.97 20.86 3.14
C ARG A 13 7.71 20.30 4.35
N LEU A 14 8.76 19.52 4.13
CA LEU A 14 9.61 18.96 5.19
C LEU A 14 10.13 20.05 6.13
N LEU A 15 10.52 21.17 5.54
CA LEU A 15 11.06 22.30 6.28
C LEU A 15 9.99 23.15 6.99
N LEU A 16 8.72 23.09 6.57
CA LEU A 16 7.61 23.79 7.22
C LEU A 16 7.11 23.06 8.48
N GLU A 17 7.27 21.73 8.54
CA GLU A 17 6.84 20.91 9.68
C GLU A 17 7.91 20.80 10.78
N GLN A 18 9.17 21.13 10.48
CA GLN A 18 10.25 21.07 11.46
C GLN A 18 10.09 22.13 12.56
N LYS A 19 10.48 21.79 13.79
CA LYS A 19 10.46 22.70 14.94
C LYS A 19 11.82 23.33 15.27
N ASP A 20 12.91 22.72 14.80
CA ASP A 20 14.28 23.18 15.04
C ASP A 20 15.19 22.76 13.86
N PHE A 21 16.46 23.17 13.88
CA PHE A 21 17.48 22.80 12.91
C PHE A 21 17.68 21.30 12.86
N LEU A 22 17.66 20.74 11.64
CA LEU A 22 17.95 19.33 11.39
C LEU A 22 19.12 19.17 10.42
N PRO A 23 19.99 18.16 10.61
CA PRO A 23 21.08 17.86 9.69
C PRO A 23 20.62 17.70 8.24
N VAL A 24 21.46 18.10 7.28
CA VAL A 24 21.17 17.93 5.85
C VAL A 24 20.91 16.48 5.47
N ASN A 25 21.64 15.55 6.09
CA ASN A 25 21.49 14.12 5.84
C ASN A 25 20.11 13.56 6.28
N HIS A 26 19.38 14.26 7.14
CA HIS A 26 18.01 13.89 7.51
C HIS A 26 17.08 14.04 6.31
N PHE A 27 17.09 15.23 5.70
CA PHE A 27 16.26 15.54 4.53
C PHE A 27 16.71 14.80 3.28
N SER A 28 18.03 14.65 3.06
CA SER A 28 18.54 13.95 1.88
C SER A 28 18.18 12.45 1.90
N LYS A 29 18.15 11.83 3.09
CA LYS A 29 17.63 10.46 3.27
C LYS A 29 16.14 10.35 2.96
N ILE A 30 15.32 11.24 3.51
CA ILE A 30 13.86 11.23 3.26
C ILE A 30 13.56 11.44 1.77
N LEU A 31 14.25 12.37 1.13
CA LEU A 31 14.12 12.65 -0.30
C LEU A 31 14.88 11.67 -1.19
N SER A 32 15.63 10.71 -0.61
CA SER A 32 16.45 9.74 -1.32
C SER A 32 17.40 10.36 -2.37
N ILE A 33 18.10 11.43 -1.99
CA ILE A 33 19.09 12.12 -2.82
C ILE A 33 20.41 12.29 -2.06
N SER A 34 21.47 12.67 -2.77
CA SER A 34 22.74 13.03 -2.11
C SER A 34 22.65 14.40 -1.42
N ASP A 35 23.41 14.58 -0.34
CA ASP A 35 23.55 15.88 0.34
C ASP A 35 23.93 17.00 -0.65
N ARG A 36 24.78 16.69 -1.64
CA ARG A 36 25.14 17.61 -2.73
C ARG A 36 23.93 18.07 -3.55
N THR A 37 22.99 17.17 -3.83
CA THR A 37 21.77 17.49 -4.58
C THR A 37 20.83 18.31 -3.71
N LEU A 38 20.69 17.96 -2.44
CA LEU A 38 19.90 18.74 -1.49
C LEU A 38 20.43 20.18 -1.37
N TYR A 39 21.75 20.37 -1.30
CA TYR A 39 22.32 21.72 -1.27
C TYR A 39 22.00 22.55 -2.51
N LYS A 40 22.00 21.94 -3.71
CA LYS A 40 21.54 22.63 -4.93
C LYS A 40 20.06 23.02 -4.85
N ASP A 41 19.21 22.11 -4.39
CA ASP A 41 17.79 22.39 -4.21
C ASP A 41 17.54 23.51 -3.20
N ILE A 42 18.29 23.55 -2.09
CA ILE A 42 18.24 24.62 -1.10
C ILE A 42 18.61 25.97 -1.73
N ASP A 43 19.68 26.01 -2.52
CA ASP A 43 20.14 27.25 -3.14
C ASP A 43 19.15 27.77 -4.19
N GLU A 44 18.49 26.88 -4.94
CA GLU A 44 17.42 27.24 -5.87
C GLU A 44 16.14 27.66 -5.15
N LEU A 45 15.74 26.94 -4.10
CA LEU A 45 14.57 27.27 -3.29
C LEU A 45 14.75 28.63 -2.61
N ASN A 46 15.93 28.94 -2.06
CA ASN A 46 16.23 30.23 -1.47
C ASN A 46 16.09 31.39 -2.46
N LYS A 47 16.38 31.19 -3.76
CA LYS A 47 16.13 32.23 -4.78
C LYS A 47 14.64 32.51 -4.94
N ALA A 48 13.79 31.49 -4.87
CA ALA A 48 12.33 31.62 -4.94
C ALA A 48 11.74 32.24 -3.66
N LEU A 49 12.24 31.83 -2.49
CA LEU A 49 11.76 32.24 -1.17
C LEU A 49 12.17 33.68 -0.79
N LYS A 50 13.33 34.16 -1.25
CA LYS A 50 13.89 35.47 -0.87
C LYS A 50 12.94 36.64 -1.13
N LYS A 51 12.12 36.57 -2.19
CA LYS A 51 11.12 37.62 -2.52
C LYS A 51 10.01 37.76 -1.46
N ARG A 52 9.87 36.80 -0.56
CA ARG A 52 8.79 36.69 0.43
C ARG A 52 9.28 36.73 1.88
N LYS A 53 10.54 37.13 2.11
CA LYS A 53 11.18 37.13 3.44
C LYS A 53 11.17 35.75 4.12
N ILE A 54 11.25 34.70 3.31
CA ILE A 54 11.44 33.32 3.76
C ILE A 54 12.84 32.90 3.35
N GLU A 55 13.55 32.19 4.22
CA GLU A 55 14.92 31.74 3.98
C GLU A 55 15.21 30.42 4.68
N ILE A 56 15.86 29.50 3.97
CA ILE A 56 16.50 28.33 4.57
C ILE A 56 17.85 28.76 5.14
N LEU A 57 17.92 28.81 6.47
CA LEU A 57 19.14 29.08 7.22
C LEU A 57 20.00 27.82 7.29
N LYS A 58 21.32 27.99 7.12
CA LYS A 58 22.33 26.94 7.33
C LYS A 58 23.14 27.29 8.58
N ARG A 59 23.24 26.38 9.55
CA ARG A 59 24.08 26.54 10.75
C ARG A 59 25.04 25.37 10.89
N GLN A 60 26.34 25.68 10.96
CA GLN A 60 27.38 24.69 11.17
C GLN A 60 27.12 23.89 12.44
N GLY A 61 27.20 22.57 12.36
CA GLY A 61 26.94 21.65 13.47
C GLY A 61 25.47 21.46 13.87
N LYS A 62 24.53 22.27 13.35
CA LYS A 62 23.09 22.16 13.65
C LYS A 62 22.25 21.72 12.45
N GLY A 63 22.68 22.06 11.23
CA GLY A 63 21.99 21.68 10.00
C GLY A 63 21.23 22.84 9.36
N ILE A 64 20.01 22.60 8.90
CA ILE A 64 19.19 23.58 8.18
C ILE A 64 17.84 23.80 8.84
N PHE A 65 17.29 25.00 8.68
CA PHE A 65 15.99 25.40 9.24
C PHE A 65 15.33 26.47 8.35
N LEU A 66 14.01 26.45 8.22
CA LEU A 66 13.26 27.46 7.47
C LEU A 66 12.85 28.60 8.39
N SER A 67 13.48 29.75 8.19
CA SER A 67 13.06 30.99 8.78
C SER A 67 11.99 31.64 7.90
N LYS A 68 10.87 31.99 8.52
CA LYS A 68 9.74 32.69 7.88
C LYS A 68 9.29 33.84 8.76
N SER A 69 8.79 34.92 8.15
CA SER A 69 8.02 35.96 8.86
C SER A 69 6.67 35.41 9.33
N ASP A 70 5.76 36.25 9.83
CA ASP A 70 4.44 35.89 10.40
C ASP A 70 3.46 35.12 9.47
N LEU A 71 3.94 34.56 8.35
CA LEU A 71 3.20 33.69 7.46
C LEU A 71 3.01 32.30 8.09
N SER A 72 1.76 31.84 8.10
CA SER A 72 1.40 30.46 8.43
C SER A 72 1.98 29.47 7.39
N ASN A 73 2.07 28.20 7.77
CA ASN A 73 2.51 27.15 6.83
C ASN A 73 1.59 27.08 5.61
N ASP A 74 0.27 27.21 5.81
CA ASP A 74 -0.72 27.13 4.75
C ASP A 74 -0.62 28.29 3.76
N GLU A 75 -0.30 29.49 4.23
CA GLU A 75 -0.05 30.64 3.35
C GLU A 75 1.18 30.41 2.47
N ILE A 76 2.24 29.82 3.03
CA ILE A 76 3.44 29.49 2.26
C ILE A 76 3.12 28.42 1.22
N LEU A 77 2.40 27.35 1.58
CA LEU A 77 2.01 26.30 0.64
C LEU A 77 1.11 26.84 -0.50
N LYS A 78 0.15 27.72 -0.18
CA LYS A 78 -0.69 28.40 -1.19
C LYS A 78 0.12 29.28 -2.14
N ILE A 79 1.12 30.01 -1.64
CA ILE A 79 2.01 30.84 -2.47
C ILE A 79 2.75 30.01 -3.53
N PHE A 80 3.06 28.75 -3.20
CA PHE A 80 3.73 27.81 -4.09
C PHE A 80 2.76 26.85 -4.81
N GLY A 81 1.44 27.08 -4.73
CA GLY A 81 0.45 26.35 -5.53
C GLY A 81 0.04 24.99 -4.98
N GLU A 82 0.18 24.77 -3.67
CA GLU A 82 -0.16 23.50 -3.03
C GLU A 82 -1.39 23.59 -2.12
N ALA A 83 -2.25 22.57 -2.19
CA ALA A 83 -3.28 22.35 -1.19
C ALA A 83 -2.66 21.80 0.11
N SER A 84 -3.03 22.40 1.24
CA SER A 84 -2.62 22.02 2.60
C SER A 84 -3.05 20.59 2.92
N THR A 85 -2.15 19.63 2.75
CA THR A 85 -2.30 18.26 3.24
C THR A 85 -1.03 17.94 4.03
N GLN A 86 -1.19 17.70 5.34
CA GLN A 86 -0.13 17.19 6.22
C GLN A 86 0.31 15.82 5.69
N ILE A 87 1.62 15.62 5.51
CA ILE A 87 2.19 14.33 5.10
C ILE A 87 3.04 13.83 6.26
N ASP A 88 2.72 12.65 6.82
CA ASP A 88 3.57 12.03 7.83
C ASP A 88 4.83 11.44 7.16
N PHE A 89 5.94 12.16 7.29
CA PHE A 89 7.19 11.86 6.59
C PHE A 89 7.89 10.57 7.05
N ASN A 90 7.55 10.03 8.23
CA ASN A 90 8.07 8.72 8.67
C ASN A 90 7.39 7.55 7.93
N GLN A 91 6.25 7.79 7.26
CA GLN A 91 5.48 6.78 6.55
C GLN A 91 5.82 6.69 5.05
N LEU A 92 6.64 7.60 4.51
CA LEU A 92 6.95 7.67 3.06
C LEU A 92 7.51 6.39 2.42
N PRO A 93 8.42 5.60 3.05
CA PRO A 93 8.89 4.35 2.44
C PRO A 93 7.83 3.25 2.49
N LEU A 94 7.17 3.08 3.64
CA LEU A 94 6.17 2.02 3.81
C LEU A 94 4.92 2.28 2.98
N GLU A 95 4.38 3.49 2.98
CA GLU A 95 3.24 3.87 2.12
C GLU A 95 3.57 3.68 0.64
N ARG A 96 4.80 4.04 0.22
CA ARG A 96 5.27 3.82 -1.15
C ARG A 96 5.35 2.34 -1.48
N GLN A 97 5.91 1.52 -0.59
CA GLN A 97 5.97 0.07 -0.75
C GLN A 97 4.57 -0.54 -0.82
N ILE A 98 3.65 -0.10 0.04
CA ILE A 98 2.24 -0.51 0.00
C ILE A 98 1.61 -0.17 -1.36
N LYS A 99 1.84 1.05 -1.87
CA LYS A 99 1.30 1.45 -3.16
C LYS A 99 1.90 0.67 -4.33
N MET A 100 3.21 0.40 -4.28
CA MET A 100 3.91 -0.44 -5.25
C MET A 100 3.40 -1.88 -5.22
N ALA A 101 3.20 -2.45 -4.03
CA ALA A 101 2.63 -3.77 -3.83
C ALA A 101 1.18 -3.83 -4.32
N GLU A 102 0.38 -2.78 -4.12
CA GLU A 102 -0.99 -2.70 -4.67
C GLU A 102 -0.96 -2.73 -6.20
N TYR A 103 -0.11 -1.95 -6.84
CA TYR A 103 0.05 -1.98 -8.30
C TYR A 103 0.46 -3.38 -8.79
N LEU A 104 1.47 -3.96 -8.16
CA LEU A 104 2.08 -5.21 -8.63
C LEU A 104 1.22 -6.43 -8.30
N LEU A 105 0.84 -6.61 -7.04
CA LEU A 105 0.17 -7.81 -6.54
C LEU A 105 -1.34 -7.74 -6.75
N LEU A 106 -2.01 -6.66 -6.33
CA LEU A 106 -3.47 -6.58 -6.38
C LEU A 106 -4.01 -6.27 -7.77
N ARG A 107 -3.37 -5.36 -8.51
CA ARG A 107 -3.83 -4.95 -9.86
C ARG A 107 -3.11 -5.66 -10.99
N ASN A 108 -2.11 -6.50 -10.69
CA ASN A 108 -1.22 -7.14 -11.66
C ASN A 108 -0.65 -6.14 -12.71
N LYS A 109 -0.45 -4.88 -12.29
CA LYS A 109 -0.07 -3.77 -13.17
C LYS A 109 1.42 -3.88 -13.48
N LYS A 110 1.73 -3.78 -14.76
CA LYS A 110 3.11 -3.63 -15.22
C LYS A 110 3.59 -2.19 -15.03
N VAL A 111 4.73 -2.00 -14.37
CA VAL A 111 5.29 -0.69 -14.02
C VAL A 111 6.77 -0.60 -14.37
N SER A 112 7.29 0.57 -14.72
CA SER A 112 8.73 0.74 -14.95
C SER A 112 9.39 1.43 -13.76
N TYR A 113 10.69 1.20 -13.57
CA TYR A 113 11.48 1.94 -12.56
C TYR A 113 11.39 3.45 -12.77
N GLN A 114 11.36 3.90 -14.03
CA GLN A 114 11.21 5.32 -14.35
C GLN A 114 9.83 5.84 -13.93
N LEU A 115 8.77 5.12 -14.26
CA LEU A 115 7.40 5.49 -13.88
C LEU A 115 7.27 5.64 -12.36
N LEU A 116 7.73 4.64 -11.59
CA LEU A 116 7.65 4.66 -10.13
C LEU A 116 8.55 5.75 -9.54
N SER A 117 9.75 5.94 -10.11
CA SER A 117 10.69 7.00 -9.71
C SER A 117 10.07 8.39 -9.89
N ASP A 118 9.39 8.63 -11.00
CA ASP A 118 8.71 9.91 -11.30
C ASP A 118 7.45 10.10 -10.44
N GLU A 119 6.66 9.04 -10.23
CA GLU A 119 5.45 9.07 -9.42
C GLU A 119 5.76 9.37 -7.95
N PHE A 120 6.71 8.63 -7.38
CA PHE A 120 7.08 8.77 -5.97
C PHE A 120 8.16 9.82 -5.72
N LEU A 121 8.78 10.35 -6.77
CA LEU A 121 9.86 11.35 -6.73
C LEU A 121 11.07 10.87 -5.92
N VAL A 122 11.49 9.62 -6.15
CA VAL A 122 12.66 9.00 -5.53
C VAL A 122 13.58 8.44 -6.61
N SER A 123 14.83 8.11 -6.26
CA SER A 123 15.76 7.54 -7.23
C SER A 123 15.33 6.14 -7.70
N ARG A 124 15.78 5.72 -8.89
CA ARG A 124 15.59 4.33 -9.37
C ARG A 124 16.20 3.30 -8.40
N THR A 125 17.28 3.66 -7.71
CA THR A 125 17.89 2.80 -6.67
C THR A 125 16.96 2.61 -5.48
N SER A 126 16.26 3.67 -5.05
CA SER A 126 15.26 3.58 -3.98
C SER A 126 14.11 2.66 -4.39
N ILE A 127 13.60 2.81 -5.63
CA ILE A 127 12.58 1.91 -6.18
C ILE A 127 13.08 0.47 -6.20
N SER A 128 14.34 0.23 -6.56
CA SER A 128 14.93 -1.12 -6.50
C SER A 128 14.86 -1.70 -5.10
N ASN A 129 15.34 -0.94 -4.11
CA ASN A 129 15.34 -1.38 -2.72
C ASN A 129 13.91 -1.64 -2.21
N ASP A 130 12.94 -0.81 -2.59
CA ASP A 130 11.53 -1.02 -2.23
C ASP A 130 10.97 -2.31 -2.86
N LEU A 131 11.28 -2.59 -4.12
CA LEU A 131 10.89 -3.85 -4.78
C LEU A 131 11.54 -5.07 -4.12
N ASP A 132 12.81 -4.97 -3.72
CA ASP A 132 13.52 -6.04 -3.01
C ASP A 132 12.88 -6.31 -1.63
N GLN A 133 12.45 -5.26 -0.92
CA GLN A 133 11.71 -5.40 0.34
C GLN A 133 10.36 -6.08 0.12
N ILE A 134 9.59 -5.67 -0.88
CA ILE A 134 8.31 -6.31 -1.22
C ILE A 134 8.53 -7.79 -1.55
N GLN A 135 9.55 -8.11 -2.37
CA GLN A 135 9.88 -9.49 -2.72
C GLN A 135 10.24 -10.33 -1.48
N THR A 136 10.97 -9.74 -0.52
CA THR A 136 11.33 -10.41 0.74
C THR A 136 10.08 -10.74 1.57
N VAL A 137 9.12 -9.81 1.66
CA VAL A 137 7.89 -10.03 2.43
C VAL A 137 7.05 -11.19 1.87
N ILE A 138 7.07 -11.39 0.54
CA ILE A 138 6.24 -12.41 -0.13
C ILE A 138 7.00 -13.72 -0.42
N GLU A 139 8.19 -13.92 0.14
CA GLU A 139 9.06 -15.07 -0.15
C GLU A 139 8.46 -16.42 0.27
N GLY A 140 7.46 -16.42 1.15
CA GLY A 140 6.72 -17.63 1.52
C GLY A 140 5.75 -18.12 0.42
N SER A 141 5.67 -17.41 -0.71
CA SER A 141 4.96 -17.83 -1.92
C SER A 141 5.97 -18.15 -3.03
N SER A 142 5.51 -18.81 -4.09
CA SER A 142 6.32 -19.01 -5.32
C SER A 142 6.34 -17.80 -6.25
N VAL A 143 5.77 -16.67 -5.83
CA VAL A 143 5.62 -15.46 -6.64
C VAL A 143 6.93 -14.68 -6.73
N THR A 144 7.24 -14.19 -7.93
CA THR A 144 8.43 -13.37 -8.18
C THR A 144 8.07 -12.05 -8.85
N ILE A 145 8.71 -10.96 -8.42
CA ILE A 145 8.69 -9.66 -9.06
C ILE A 145 9.86 -9.63 -10.03
N ARG A 146 9.56 -9.61 -11.34
CA ARG A 146 10.57 -9.67 -12.40
C ARG A 146 10.52 -8.42 -13.27
N SER A 147 11.70 -7.93 -13.60
CA SER A 147 11.90 -6.82 -14.54
C SER A 147 12.48 -7.32 -15.85
N ASP A 148 11.85 -6.95 -16.96
CA ASP A 148 12.34 -7.16 -18.31
C ASP A 148 12.40 -5.84 -19.09
N ASN A 149 12.77 -5.88 -20.38
CA ASN A 149 12.81 -4.71 -21.28
C ASN A 149 11.47 -3.97 -21.40
N ASN A 150 10.42 -4.59 -20.88
CA ASN A 150 9.04 -4.37 -21.16
C ASN A 150 8.34 -3.85 -19.87
N GLY A 151 9.03 -3.88 -18.71
CA GLY A 151 8.61 -3.39 -17.42
C GLY A 151 8.87 -4.38 -16.28
N THR A 152 8.46 -4.01 -15.08
CA THR A 152 8.41 -4.86 -13.88
C THR A 152 6.99 -5.36 -13.69
N LYS A 153 6.84 -6.67 -13.47
CA LYS A 153 5.55 -7.32 -13.20
C LYS A 153 5.72 -8.47 -12.21
N VAL A 154 4.59 -8.92 -11.68
CA VAL A 154 4.49 -10.14 -10.88
C VAL A 154 4.40 -11.35 -11.81
N ASN A 155 5.01 -12.45 -11.38
CA ASN A 155 4.96 -13.74 -12.06
C ASN A 155 4.70 -14.85 -11.03
N GLY A 156 3.60 -15.57 -11.21
CA GLY A 156 3.14 -16.66 -10.37
C GLY A 156 1.74 -17.08 -10.80
N ASN A 157 1.29 -18.25 -10.34
CA ASN A 157 -0.10 -18.68 -10.49
C ASN A 157 -1.01 -17.86 -9.57
N GLU A 158 -2.31 -17.75 -9.87
CA GLU A 158 -3.22 -16.86 -9.16
C GLU A 158 -3.36 -17.25 -7.69
N SER A 159 -3.43 -18.55 -7.36
CA SER A 159 -3.48 -19.00 -5.97
C SER A 159 -2.27 -18.51 -5.15
N GLU A 160 -1.09 -18.49 -5.78
CA GLU A 160 0.16 -18.07 -5.16
C GLU A 160 0.27 -16.54 -5.10
N ILE A 161 -0.30 -15.83 -6.07
CA ILE A 161 -0.46 -14.37 -6.02
C ILE A 161 -1.37 -13.97 -4.85
N GLN A 162 -2.51 -14.64 -4.66
CA GLN A 162 -3.39 -14.40 -3.51
C GLN A 162 -2.71 -14.69 -2.18
N LYS A 163 -1.90 -15.75 -2.11
CA LYS A 163 -1.04 -16.04 -0.96
C LYS A 163 -0.04 -14.91 -0.68
N ALA A 164 0.63 -14.40 -1.72
CA ALA A 164 1.55 -13.27 -1.62
C ALA A 164 0.85 -11.98 -1.14
N ILE A 165 -0.35 -11.69 -1.66
CA ILE A 165 -1.17 -10.55 -1.20
C ILE A 165 -1.51 -10.70 0.29
N LYS A 166 -1.89 -11.90 0.73
CA LYS A 166 -2.22 -12.18 2.13
C LYS A 166 -1.00 -12.02 3.04
N GLN A 167 0.17 -12.50 2.63
CA GLN A 167 1.44 -12.29 3.35
C GLN A 167 1.76 -10.80 3.49
N TYR A 168 1.60 -10.04 2.41
CA TYR A 168 1.85 -8.60 2.44
C TYR A 168 0.83 -7.86 3.32
N ALA A 169 -0.44 -8.28 3.34
CA ALA A 169 -1.44 -7.74 4.25
C ALA A 169 -1.07 -7.97 5.72
N TYR A 170 -0.60 -9.17 6.09
CA TYR A 170 -0.10 -9.43 7.44
C TYR A 170 1.11 -8.59 7.80
N PHE A 171 2.06 -8.41 6.88
CA PHE A 171 3.19 -7.51 7.09
C PHE A 171 2.72 -6.07 7.41
N ILE A 172 1.70 -5.56 6.71
CA ILE A 172 1.13 -4.24 7.02
C ILE A 172 0.49 -4.23 8.41
N ILE A 173 -0.24 -5.29 8.78
CA ILE A 173 -0.87 -5.41 10.10
C ILE A 173 0.19 -5.40 11.20
N ASP A 174 1.25 -6.18 11.07
CA ASP A 174 2.35 -6.25 12.03
C ASP A 174 3.08 -4.91 12.19
N LYS A 175 3.12 -4.08 11.13
CA LYS A 175 3.73 -2.74 11.17
C LYS A 175 2.84 -1.65 11.79
N SER A 176 1.58 -1.95 12.08
CA SER A 176 0.59 -0.94 12.48
C SER A 176 0.39 -0.75 13.98
N ASP A 177 1.20 -1.42 14.83
CA ASP A 177 1.19 -1.34 16.31
C ASP A 177 -0.20 -1.51 16.97
N LEU A 178 -1.17 -2.13 16.28
CA LEU A 178 -2.49 -2.40 16.84
C LEU A 178 -2.44 -3.64 17.74
N THR A 179 -2.21 -3.42 19.03
CA THR A 179 -2.23 -4.43 20.09
C THR A 179 -3.64 -4.78 20.59
N ASN A 180 -4.70 -4.21 20.01
CA ASN A 180 -6.08 -4.43 20.45
C ASN A 180 -6.80 -5.42 19.53
N SER A 181 -6.71 -6.69 19.94
CA SER A 181 -7.36 -7.86 19.37
C SER A 181 -8.87 -7.79 19.48
N TYR A 182 -9.52 -7.08 18.56
CA TYR A 182 -10.93 -7.32 18.28
C TYR A 182 -11.02 -8.02 16.93
N ARG A 183 -11.76 -9.14 16.92
CA ARG A 183 -12.05 -9.99 15.76
C ARG A 183 -12.30 -9.28 14.42
N VAL A 184 -12.89 -8.07 14.46
CA VAL A 184 -13.38 -7.31 13.30
C VAL A 184 -12.56 -6.06 12.99
N GLN A 185 -11.53 -5.77 13.79
CA GLN A 185 -10.77 -4.53 13.66
C GLN A 185 -9.47 -4.79 12.90
N PHE A 186 -9.37 -4.15 11.74
CA PHE A 186 -8.14 -4.06 10.96
C PHE A 186 -7.55 -2.66 11.05
N PRO A 187 -6.23 -2.53 10.99
CA PRO A 187 -5.54 -1.25 11.04
C PRO A 187 -5.90 -0.35 9.88
N SER A 188 -5.94 0.96 10.13
CA SER A 188 -6.17 1.97 9.09
C SER A 188 -5.18 1.86 7.94
N LEU A 189 -3.92 1.49 8.25
CA LEU A 189 -2.87 1.30 7.27
C LEU A 189 -3.19 0.16 6.28
N LEU A 190 -3.84 -0.92 6.72
CA LEU A 190 -4.26 -1.99 5.80
C LEU A 190 -5.19 -1.45 4.72
N PHE A 191 -6.01 -0.45 5.04
CA PHE A 191 -6.95 0.14 4.08
C PHE A 191 -6.28 1.01 2.99
N SER A 192 -4.97 1.24 3.09
CA SER A 192 -4.17 1.77 1.98
C SER A 192 -3.76 0.70 0.96
N PHE A 193 -3.95 -0.58 1.30
CA PHE A 193 -3.67 -1.74 0.46
C PHE A 193 -4.96 -2.45 0.01
N LEU A 194 -5.84 -2.81 0.95
CA LEU A 194 -7.11 -3.49 0.69
C LEU A 194 -8.31 -2.56 0.92
N PRO A 195 -9.29 -2.46 0.01
CA PRO A 195 -10.47 -1.61 0.20
C PRO A 195 -11.26 -1.93 1.47
N LYS A 196 -11.48 -0.91 2.29
CA LYS A 196 -12.13 -1.01 3.61
C LYS A 196 -13.57 -1.50 3.54
N ASP A 197 -14.29 -1.07 2.52
CA ASP A 197 -15.67 -1.43 2.22
C ASP A 197 -15.81 -2.93 1.98
N ILE A 198 -14.92 -3.53 1.17
CA ILE A 198 -14.92 -4.98 0.91
C ILE A 198 -14.63 -5.75 2.19
N ILE A 199 -13.58 -5.38 2.93
CA ILE A 199 -13.23 -6.03 4.20
C ILE A 199 -14.40 -5.97 5.20
N LYS A 200 -15.06 -4.82 5.32
CA LYS A 200 -16.24 -4.66 6.20
C LYS A 200 -17.42 -5.50 5.73
N LYS A 201 -17.69 -5.53 4.42
CA LYS A 201 -18.80 -6.28 3.84
C LYS A 201 -18.61 -7.77 4.06
N VAL A 202 -17.43 -8.29 3.74
CA VAL A 202 -17.04 -9.69 4.02
C VAL A 202 -17.14 -10.00 5.51
N SER A 203 -16.57 -9.15 6.38
CA SER A 203 -16.63 -9.41 7.82
C SER A 203 -18.07 -9.43 8.37
N GLY A 204 -18.94 -8.56 7.86
CA GLY A 204 -20.35 -8.53 8.24
C GLY A 204 -21.09 -9.78 7.77
N LEU A 205 -20.90 -10.16 6.51
CA LEU A 205 -21.54 -11.35 5.93
C LEU A 205 -21.13 -12.64 6.63
N LEU A 206 -19.84 -12.78 6.95
CA LEU A 206 -19.40 -13.91 7.75
C LEU A 206 -20.15 -13.89 9.09
N GLN A 207 -20.06 -12.81 9.87
CA GLN A 207 -20.67 -12.74 11.21
C GLN A 207 -22.16 -13.03 11.29
N THR A 208 -22.93 -12.63 10.28
CA THR A 208 -24.38 -12.85 10.26
C THR A 208 -24.79 -14.23 9.78
N ASN A 209 -23.85 -15.06 9.32
CA ASN A 209 -24.15 -16.34 8.71
C ASN A 209 -23.92 -17.49 9.69
N ASP A 210 -25.03 -18.04 10.18
CA ASP A 210 -25.08 -19.11 11.19
C ASP A 210 -24.37 -20.41 10.73
N HIS A 211 -24.12 -20.60 9.43
CA HIS A 211 -23.49 -21.81 8.91
C HIS A 211 -21.99 -21.91 9.18
N PHE A 212 -21.30 -20.80 9.43
CA PHE A 212 -19.85 -20.78 9.57
C PHE A 212 -19.31 -21.24 10.94
N ASN A 213 -20.17 -21.59 11.92
CA ASN A 213 -19.74 -21.89 13.30
C ASN A 213 -18.71 -20.85 13.83
N ILE A 214 -18.88 -19.58 13.47
CA ILE A 214 -17.89 -18.51 13.67
C ILE A 214 -17.52 -18.39 15.13
N ASP A 215 -18.48 -18.57 16.02
CA ASP A 215 -18.28 -18.53 17.47
C ASP A 215 -17.21 -19.50 17.98
N LYS A 216 -16.81 -20.50 17.19
CA LYS A 216 -15.75 -21.46 17.53
C LYS A 216 -14.38 -21.09 16.97
N LEU A 217 -14.30 -20.22 15.97
CA LEU A 217 -13.01 -19.81 15.39
C LEU A 217 -12.32 -18.82 16.33
N SER A 218 -10.98 -18.90 16.44
CA SER A 218 -10.23 -17.84 17.11
C SER A 218 -10.28 -16.55 16.29
N ASP A 219 -9.98 -15.42 16.91
CA ASP A 219 -9.97 -14.12 16.24
C ASP A 219 -8.98 -14.08 15.07
N ASP A 220 -7.80 -14.68 15.23
CA ASP A 220 -6.80 -14.79 14.15
C ASP A 220 -7.30 -15.62 12.96
N HIS A 221 -7.99 -16.75 13.22
CA HIS A 221 -8.58 -17.56 12.15
C HIS A 221 -9.69 -16.81 11.42
N PHE A 222 -10.52 -16.06 12.15
CA PHE A 222 -11.54 -15.23 11.54
C PHE A 222 -10.96 -14.10 10.69
N GLN A 223 -9.95 -13.39 11.20
CA GLN A 223 -9.27 -12.34 10.41
C GLN A 223 -8.60 -12.92 9.16
N SER A 224 -7.95 -14.08 9.29
CA SER A 224 -7.36 -14.83 8.17
C SER A 224 -8.41 -15.17 7.11
N LEU A 225 -9.60 -15.61 7.52
CA LEU A 225 -10.72 -15.90 6.64
C LEU A 225 -11.23 -14.64 5.92
N VAL A 226 -11.47 -13.56 6.66
CA VAL A 226 -11.88 -12.26 6.10
C VAL A 226 -10.90 -11.77 5.05
N LEU A 227 -9.59 -11.83 5.34
CA LEU A 227 -8.55 -11.44 4.38
C LEU A 227 -8.58 -12.32 3.13
N SER A 228 -8.69 -13.64 3.30
CA SER A 228 -8.67 -14.59 2.17
C SER A 228 -9.84 -14.37 1.22
N ILE A 229 -11.04 -14.23 1.77
CA ILE A 229 -12.27 -13.99 0.98
C ILE A 229 -12.20 -12.62 0.32
N SER A 230 -11.77 -11.59 1.05
CA SER A 230 -11.67 -10.23 0.50
C SER A 230 -10.66 -10.15 -0.65
N ILE A 231 -9.51 -10.81 -0.52
CA ILE A 231 -8.49 -10.89 -1.58
C ILE A 231 -9.03 -11.63 -2.80
N PHE A 232 -9.66 -12.79 -2.59
CA PHE A 232 -10.25 -13.57 -3.67
C PHE A 232 -11.28 -12.76 -4.47
N VAL A 233 -12.19 -12.08 -3.77
CA VAL A 233 -13.24 -11.24 -4.36
C VAL A 233 -12.62 -10.09 -5.17
N LEU A 234 -11.62 -9.41 -4.61
CA LEU A 234 -10.90 -8.33 -5.30
C LEU A 234 -10.22 -8.82 -6.58
N ARG A 235 -9.60 -9.99 -6.55
CA ARG A 235 -8.90 -10.56 -7.70
C ARG A 235 -9.87 -11.00 -8.80
N LEU A 236 -11.00 -11.59 -8.42
CA LEU A 236 -12.10 -11.87 -9.35
C LEU A 236 -12.68 -10.60 -9.99
N GLN A 237 -12.84 -9.52 -9.22
CA GLN A 237 -13.29 -8.22 -9.74
C GLN A 237 -12.34 -7.64 -10.81
N GLU A 238 -11.04 -7.90 -10.69
CA GLU A 238 -10.04 -7.52 -11.69
C GLU A 238 -9.92 -8.55 -12.84
N GLY A 239 -10.73 -9.61 -12.83
CA GLY A 239 -10.78 -10.64 -13.87
C GLY A 239 -9.72 -11.74 -13.73
N PHE A 240 -9.10 -11.89 -12.56
CA PHE A 240 -8.13 -12.95 -12.29
C PHE A 240 -8.79 -14.17 -11.68
N HIS A 241 -8.95 -15.21 -12.50
CA HIS A 241 -9.49 -16.51 -12.12
C HIS A 241 -8.39 -17.45 -11.60
N ILE A 242 -8.77 -18.35 -10.71
CA ILE A 242 -7.89 -19.37 -10.16
C ILE A 242 -7.53 -20.37 -11.27
N GLU A 243 -6.22 -20.66 -11.37
CA GLU A 243 -5.75 -21.68 -12.28
C GLU A 243 -6.26 -23.08 -11.91
N TYR A 244 -6.30 -23.98 -12.89
CA TYR A 244 -6.62 -25.38 -12.63
C TYR A 244 -5.60 -26.02 -11.67
N GLN A 245 -6.10 -26.79 -10.70
CA GLN A 245 -5.26 -27.50 -9.73
C GLN A 245 -5.60 -28.98 -9.75
N ASP A 246 -4.67 -29.79 -10.27
CA ASP A 246 -4.73 -31.27 -10.24
C ASP A 246 -4.66 -31.74 -8.78
N ASN A 247 -5.82 -31.91 -8.13
CA ASN A 247 -6.09 -32.81 -6.99
C ASN A 247 -7.32 -32.34 -6.20
N PHE A 248 -8.55 -32.48 -6.71
CA PHE A 248 -9.70 -32.50 -5.81
C PHE A 248 -10.83 -33.40 -6.31
N LEU A 249 -11.04 -34.50 -5.58
CA LEU A 249 -12.26 -35.29 -5.60
C LEU A 249 -13.15 -34.77 -4.47
N PHE A 250 -14.30 -34.21 -4.80
CA PHE A 250 -15.35 -33.89 -3.84
C PHE A 250 -16.01 -35.19 -3.36
N GLU A 251 -15.78 -35.62 -2.11
CA GLU A 251 -16.40 -36.85 -1.59
C GLU A 251 -17.30 -36.67 -0.35
N ASN A 252 -17.56 -35.45 0.13
CA ASN A 252 -18.19 -35.28 1.45
C ASN A 252 -19.15 -34.08 1.62
N VAL A 253 -20.16 -34.27 2.49
CA VAL A 253 -21.32 -33.40 2.75
C VAL A 253 -20.95 -32.00 3.25
N GLU A 254 -19.78 -31.84 3.86
CA GLU A 254 -19.27 -30.55 4.34
C GLU A 254 -19.03 -29.57 3.18
N SER A 255 -18.63 -30.11 2.01
CA SER A 255 -18.45 -29.33 0.78
C SER A 255 -19.76 -28.74 0.23
N LEU A 256 -20.92 -29.35 0.51
CA LEU A 256 -22.23 -28.85 0.11
C LEU A 256 -22.71 -27.69 0.99
N LYS A 257 -22.33 -27.66 2.27
CA LYS A 257 -22.70 -26.54 3.16
C LYS A 257 -21.92 -25.28 2.79
N THR A 258 -20.62 -25.43 2.59
CA THR A 258 -19.75 -24.35 2.11
C THR A 258 -20.07 -23.97 0.65
N PHE A 259 -20.71 -24.84 -0.12
CA PHE A 259 -21.20 -24.52 -1.47
C PHE A 259 -22.26 -23.41 -1.47
N PHE A 260 -23.31 -23.54 -0.65
CA PHE A 260 -24.37 -22.51 -0.58
C PHE A 260 -23.82 -21.19 -0.04
N LEU A 261 -22.89 -21.30 0.89
CA LEU A 261 -22.19 -20.19 1.52
C LEU A 261 -21.36 -19.37 0.53
N ALA A 262 -20.69 -20.05 -0.40
CA ALA A 262 -19.95 -19.43 -1.48
C ALA A 262 -20.85 -18.60 -2.38
N ASN A 263 -21.97 -19.17 -2.82
CA ASN A 263 -22.92 -18.46 -3.66
C ASN A 263 -23.55 -17.28 -2.92
N GLU A 264 -23.94 -17.46 -1.65
CA GLU A 264 -24.53 -16.40 -0.83
C GLU A 264 -23.56 -15.23 -0.63
N LEU A 265 -22.27 -15.50 -0.38
CA LEU A 265 -21.26 -14.46 -0.26
C LEU A 265 -21.08 -13.70 -1.57
N VAL A 266 -21.00 -14.40 -2.69
CA VAL A 266 -20.84 -13.80 -4.02
C VAL A 266 -22.03 -12.91 -4.38
N GLU A 267 -23.26 -13.39 -4.17
CA GLU A 267 -24.49 -12.63 -4.42
C GLU A 267 -24.57 -11.38 -3.53
N ASN A 268 -24.35 -11.54 -2.22
CA ASN A 268 -24.46 -10.43 -1.28
C ASN A 268 -23.33 -9.41 -1.41
N LEU A 269 -22.18 -9.78 -1.96
CA LEU A 269 -21.07 -8.86 -2.18
C LEU A 269 -21.37 -7.77 -3.22
N GLU A 270 -22.56 -7.76 -3.85
CA GLU A 270 -22.91 -6.86 -4.97
C GLU A 270 -21.74 -6.81 -5.96
N LEU A 271 -21.15 -7.97 -6.20
CA LEU A 271 -20.20 -8.13 -7.26
C LEU A 271 -20.93 -7.72 -8.52
N ASP A 272 -20.35 -6.77 -9.26
CA ASP A 272 -20.90 -6.32 -10.53
C ASP A 272 -21.40 -7.55 -11.29
N ASN A 273 -22.64 -7.52 -11.82
CA ASN A 273 -23.35 -8.68 -12.39
C ASN A 273 -22.58 -9.37 -13.54
N SER A 274 -21.39 -8.84 -13.88
CA SER A 274 -20.39 -9.34 -14.80
C SER A 274 -19.45 -10.42 -14.22
N ILE A 275 -19.31 -10.55 -12.89
CA ILE A 275 -18.39 -11.52 -12.27
C ILE A 275 -19.03 -12.89 -12.22
N LYS A 276 -18.39 -13.87 -12.86
CA LYS A 276 -18.83 -15.27 -12.91
C LYS A 276 -17.71 -16.16 -12.41
N LEU A 277 -17.96 -16.91 -11.34
CA LEU A 277 -17.01 -17.93 -10.89
C LEU A 277 -17.00 -19.10 -11.87
N ASP A 278 -15.81 -19.59 -12.17
CA ASP A 278 -15.64 -20.89 -12.79
C ASP A 278 -15.53 -22.01 -11.73
N SER A 279 -15.33 -23.25 -12.17
CA SER A 279 -15.20 -24.40 -11.27
C SER A 279 -13.98 -24.29 -10.34
N ASN A 280 -12.85 -23.76 -10.84
CA ASN A 280 -11.60 -23.65 -10.08
C ASN A 280 -11.73 -22.55 -9.01
N ASP A 281 -12.34 -21.43 -9.35
CA ASP A 281 -12.63 -20.34 -8.42
C ASP A 281 -13.50 -20.84 -7.26
N PHE A 282 -14.54 -21.59 -7.61
CA PHE A 282 -15.47 -22.14 -6.64
C PHE A 282 -14.78 -23.13 -5.70
N GLU A 283 -13.99 -24.04 -6.25
CA GLU A 283 -13.16 -24.99 -5.48
C GLU A 283 -12.18 -24.28 -4.55
N TYR A 284 -11.48 -23.27 -5.06
CA TYR A 284 -10.54 -22.49 -4.28
C TYR A 284 -11.24 -21.73 -3.16
N PHE A 285 -12.37 -21.10 -3.44
CA PHE A 285 -13.16 -20.37 -2.46
C PHE A 285 -13.62 -21.28 -1.34
N ASN A 286 -14.17 -22.43 -1.70
CA ASN A 286 -14.65 -23.43 -0.74
C ASN A 286 -13.54 -23.86 0.23
N ARG A 287 -12.31 -24.10 -0.25
CA ARG A 287 -11.17 -24.42 0.62
C ARG A 287 -10.78 -23.32 1.60
N GLN A 288 -11.11 -22.06 1.33
CA GLN A 288 -10.88 -21.00 2.30
C GLN A 288 -11.85 -21.08 3.47
N LEU A 289 -13.02 -21.73 3.31
CA LEU A 289 -14.08 -21.80 4.31
C LEU A 289 -13.98 -23.00 5.26
N VAL A 290 -13.09 -23.96 4.98
CA VAL A 290 -12.83 -25.19 5.75
C VAL A 290 -11.57 -25.03 6.58
#